data_AF-A0A964Y4I5-F1
#
_entry.id   AF-A0A964Y4I5-F1
#
_cell.length_a   1.000
_cell.length_b   1.000
_cell.length_c   1.000
_cell.angle_alpha   90.00
_cell.angle_beta   90.00
_cell.angle_gamma   90.00
#
_symmetry.space_group_name_H-M   'P 1'
#
loop_
_entity.id
_entity.type
_entity.pdbx_description
1 polymer ?
#
loop_
_entity_poly.entity_id
_entity_poly.type
_entity_poly.pdbx_seq_one_letter_code
_entity_poly.pdbx_strand_id
1 'polypeptide(L)'
;MATIQKRKNKNGTLSYKVMIRAQDGFPPAYNTLPSFQEAKEWAILEEAKRKQGTYSPETSRKQQTLAHLVDSYIENILPLKPGSAEDVLRHLIWWKQRIGNLSLSRVTSQIIAESRRELAQTTTAKGTLRSPSTTN
;
A
#
# COMPACT_ATOMS: atom_id res chain seq x y z
N MET A 1 -20.73 -10.99 -11.11
CA MET A 1 -22.21 -10.95 -10.96
C MET A 1 -22.57 -11.05 -9.49
N ALA A 2 -23.02 -9.93 -8.92
CA ALA A 2 -23.51 -9.81 -7.56
C ALA A 2 -24.95 -10.34 -7.41
N THR A 3 -25.22 -11.05 -6.32
CA THR A 3 -26.57 -11.49 -5.92
C THR A 3 -27.02 -10.69 -4.71
N ILE A 4 -28.20 -10.08 -4.78
CA ILE A 4 -28.83 -9.34 -3.67
C ILE A 4 -30.01 -10.16 -3.15
N GLN A 5 -30.00 -10.50 -1.86
CA GLN A 5 -31.06 -11.23 -1.18
C GLN A 5 -31.75 -10.32 -0.17
N LYS A 6 -33.07 -10.17 -0.29
CA LYS A 6 -33.90 -9.45 0.69
C LYS A 6 -34.25 -10.37 1.85
N ARG A 7 -33.99 -9.93 3.09
CA ARG A 7 -34.35 -10.62 4.32
C ARG A 7 -35.19 -9.71 5.20
N LYS A 8 -36.25 -10.25 5.78
CA LYS A 8 -37.01 -9.59 6.85
C LYS A 8 -36.52 -10.14 8.20
N ASN A 9 -36.06 -9.25 9.08
CA ASN A 9 -35.64 -9.62 10.42
C ASN A 9 -36.85 -9.83 11.32
N LYS A 10 -36.65 -10.52 12.45
CA LYS A 10 -37.69 -10.76 13.47
C LYS A 10 -38.32 -9.46 13.98
N ASN A 11 -37.57 -8.36 13.95
CA ASN A 11 -38.00 -7.03 14.39
C ASN A 11 -38.78 -6.24 13.30
N GLY A 12 -39.13 -6.88 12.17
CA GLY A 12 -39.84 -6.24 11.06
C GLY A 12 -38.96 -5.40 10.12
N THR A 13 -37.70 -5.14 10.48
CA THR A 13 -36.75 -4.41 9.64
C THR A 13 -36.31 -5.22 8.43
N LEU A 14 -36.08 -4.53 7.31
CA LEU A 14 -35.56 -5.12 6.09
C LEU A 14 -34.03 -5.07 6.10
N SER A 15 -33.40 -6.12 5.58
CA SER A 15 -31.96 -6.17 5.35
C SER A 15 -31.68 -6.81 4.01
N TYR A 16 -30.68 -6.31 3.31
CA TYR A 16 -30.30 -6.72 1.98
C TYR A 16 -28.88 -7.31 2.06
N LYS A 17 -28.76 -8.61 1.85
CA LYS A 17 -27.48 -9.30 1.80
C LYS A 17 -26.99 -9.33 0.37
N VAL A 18 -25.83 -8.72 0.12
CA VAL A 18 -25.16 -8.74 -1.18
C VAL A 18 -24.03 -9.76 -1.15
N MET A 19 -23.91 -10.55 -2.21
CA MET A 19 -22.86 -11.54 -2.39
C MET A 19 -22.24 -11.39 -3.78
N ILE A 20 -20.92 -11.23 -3.85
CA ILE A 20 -20.18 -11.17 -5.11
C ILE A 20 -19.34 -12.45 -5.24
N ARG A 21 -19.63 -13.23 -6.30
CA ARG A 21 -19.01 -14.54 -6.55
C ARG A 21 -17.50 -14.41 -6.82
N ALA A 22 -16.78 -15.50 -6.58
CA ALA A 22 -15.32 -15.59 -6.73
C ALA A 22 -14.85 -15.94 -8.16
N GLN A 23 -15.56 -15.50 -9.20
CA GLN A 23 -15.23 -15.89 -10.59
C GLN A 23 -13.97 -15.20 -11.12
N ASP A 24 -13.65 -14.00 -10.62
CA ASP A 24 -12.55 -13.17 -11.11
C ASP A 24 -11.20 -13.49 -10.43
N GLY A 25 -11.06 -14.65 -9.76
CA GLY A 25 -9.86 -15.04 -9.01
C GLY A 25 -9.74 -14.42 -7.61
N PHE A 26 -10.70 -13.59 -7.20
CA PHE A 26 -10.76 -12.96 -5.87
C PHE A 26 -11.70 -13.71 -4.91
N PRO A 27 -11.44 -13.67 -3.58
CA PRO A 27 -12.33 -14.28 -2.60
C PRO A 27 -13.75 -13.68 -2.67
N PRO A 28 -14.79 -14.45 -2.31
CA PRO A 28 -16.17 -13.96 -2.34
C PRO A 28 -16.35 -12.83 -1.33
N ALA A 29 -16.94 -11.71 -1.76
CA ALA A 29 -17.30 -10.61 -0.85
C ALA A 29 -18.77 -10.69 -0.45
N TYR A 30 -19.03 -10.37 0.80
CA TYR A 30 -20.36 -10.31 1.36
C TYR A 30 -20.54 -8.98 2.09
N ASN A 31 -21.72 -8.39 1.97
CA ASN A 31 -22.11 -7.25 2.77
C ASN A 31 -23.61 -7.32 3.09
N THR A 32 -24.01 -6.80 4.24
CA THR A 32 -25.42 -6.74 4.64
C THR A 32 -25.78 -5.29 4.93
N LEU A 33 -26.71 -4.74 4.16
CA LEU A 33 -27.08 -3.33 4.21
C LEU A 33 -28.57 -3.18 4.55
N PRO A 34 -28.97 -2.08 5.20
CA PRO A 34 -30.37 -1.84 5.57
C PRO A 34 -31.24 -1.44 4.37
N SER A 35 -30.65 -0.79 3.36
CA SER A 35 -31.37 -0.29 2.17
C SER A 35 -31.03 -1.04 0.89
N PHE A 36 -32.01 -1.15 -0.02
CA PHE A 36 -31.81 -1.77 -1.33
C PHE A 36 -30.91 -0.92 -2.24
N GLN A 37 -31.04 0.41 -2.16
CA GLN A 37 -30.24 1.35 -2.96
C GLN A 37 -28.76 1.25 -2.59
N GLU A 38 -28.45 1.33 -1.29
CA GLU A 38 -27.09 1.13 -0.78
C GLU A 38 -26.52 -0.23 -1.18
N ALA A 39 -27.34 -1.29 -1.11
CA ALA A 39 -26.94 -2.63 -1.54
C ALA A 39 -26.56 -2.70 -3.02
N LYS A 40 -27.30 -2.00 -3.88
CA LYS A 40 -27.02 -1.92 -5.32
C LYS A 40 -25.76 -1.09 -5.60
N GLU A 41 -25.62 0.06 -4.97
CA GLU A 41 -24.45 0.93 -5.11
C GLU A 41 -23.18 0.22 -4.64
N TRP A 42 -23.23 -0.44 -3.48
CA TRP A 42 -22.11 -1.22 -2.97
C TRP A 42 -21.71 -2.34 -3.93
N ALA A 43 -22.67 -3.07 -4.50
CA ALA A 43 -22.40 -4.12 -5.48
C ALA A 43 -21.65 -3.57 -6.71
N ILE A 44 -22.10 -2.45 -7.26
CA ILE A 44 -21.50 -1.80 -8.43
C ILE A 44 -20.07 -1.33 -8.11
N LEU A 45 -19.90 -0.63 -6.99
CA LEU A 45 -18.59 -0.12 -6.57
C LEU A 45 -17.59 -1.26 -6.35
N GLU A 46 -18.02 -2.35 -5.72
CA GLU A 46 -17.14 -3.47 -5.40
C GLU A 46 -16.82 -4.32 -6.64
N GLU A 47 -17.75 -4.51 -7.57
CA GLU A 47 -17.46 -5.09 -8.89
C GLU A 47 -16.50 -4.19 -9.71
N ALA A 48 -16.65 -2.86 -9.65
CA ALA A 48 -15.74 -1.93 -10.31
C ALA A 48 -14.32 -2.01 -9.73
N LYS A 49 -14.16 -2.06 -8.40
CA LYS A 49 -12.85 -2.23 -7.73
C LYS A 49 -12.17 -3.53 -8.14
N ARG A 50 -12.91 -4.64 -8.20
CA ARG A 50 -12.41 -5.94 -8.65
C ARG A 50 -11.97 -5.91 -10.11
N LYS A 51 -12.78 -5.30 -10.98
CA LYS A 51 -12.48 -5.18 -12.41
C LYS A 51 -11.27 -4.29 -12.69
N GLN A 52 -11.07 -3.23 -11.92
CA GLN A 52 -9.92 -2.33 -12.07
C GLN A 52 -8.60 -2.94 -11.54
N GLY A 53 -8.62 -4.15 -10.95
CA GLY A 53 -7.44 -4.74 -10.32
C GLY A 53 -7.03 -4.04 -9.01
N THR A 54 -7.79 -3.05 -8.57
CA THR A 54 -7.65 -2.35 -7.28
C THR A 54 -8.30 -3.13 -6.13
N TYR A 55 -8.75 -4.38 -6.37
CA TYR A 55 -9.09 -5.31 -5.29
C TYR A 55 -7.80 -5.86 -4.70
N SER A 56 -7.18 -5.01 -3.92
CA SER A 56 -6.13 -5.36 -3.00
C SER A 56 -6.87 -5.65 -1.68
N PRO A 57 -6.70 -6.82 -1.04
CA PRO A 57 -7.31 -7.13 0.26
C PRO A 57 -6.66 -6.28 1.38
N GLU A 58 -6.79 -4.96 1.27
CA GLU A 58 -5.85 -3.97 1.78
C GLU A 58 -6.41 -3.00 2.83
N THR A 59 -7.55 -3.31 3.43
CA THR A 59 -7.89 -2.65 4.71
C THR A 59 -6.96 -3.10 5.85
N SER A 60 -6.24 -4.22 5.68
CA SER A 60 -5.20 -4.67 6.63
C SER A 60 -3.84 -3.98 6.41
N ARG A 61 -3.64 -3.29 5.29
CA ARG A 61 -2.49 -2.40 5.07
C ARG A 61 -2.83 -1.04 5.67
N LYS A 62 -2.75 -0.96 7.00
CA LYS A 62 -2.49 0.33 7.67
C LYS A 62 -1.26 0.90 6.98
N GLN A 63 -1.47 1.86 6.08
CA GLN A 63 -0.48 2.58 5.27
C GLN A 63 0.95 2.17 5.62
N GLN A 64 1.44 1.06 5.01
CA GLN A 64 2.85 0.72 5.16
C GLN A 64 3.58 1.86 4.46
N THR A 65 4.12 2.75 5.27
CA THR A 65 4.95 3.83 4.78
C THR A 65 6.31 3.25 4.45
N LEU A 66 7.06 3.92 3.57
CA LEU A 66 8.43 3.50 3.30
C LEU A 66 9.27 3.47 4.59
N ALA A 67 9.02 4.40 5.52
CA ALA A 67 9.69 4.41 6.82
C ALA A 67 9.54 3.09 7.58
N HIS A 68 8.34 2.53 7.61
CA HIS A 68 8.08 1.27 8.30
C HIS A 68 8.81 0.08 7.65
N LEU A 69 8.89 0.06 6.31
CA LEU A 69 9.67 -0.96 5.60
C LEU A 69 11.17 -0.83 5.89
N VAL A 70 11.67 0.40 5.89
CA VAL A 70 13.09 0.67 6.18
C VAL A 70 13.44 0.20 7.60
N ASP A 71 12.59 0.50 8.58
CA ASP A 71 12.81 0.08 9.97
C ASP A 71 12.82 -1.45 10.10
N SER A 72 11.84 -2.13 9.49
CA SER A 72 11.80 -3.59 9.47
C SER A 72 13.04 -4.20 8.80
N TYR A 73 13.54 -3.59 7.72
CA TYR A 73 14.77 -4.04 7.05
C TYR A 73 16.00 -3.87 7.94
N ILE A 74 16.11 -2.73 8.65
CA ILE A 74 17.22 -2.46 9.57
C ILE A 74 17.22 -3.46 10.72
N GLU A 75 16.05 -3.81 11.27
CA GLU A 75 15.95 -4.73 12.41
C GLU A 75 16.20 -6.19 12.03
N ASN A 76 15.65 -6.64 10.89
CA ASN A 76 15.59 -8.07 10.58
C ASN A 76 16.66 -8.52 9.57
N ILE A 77 17.05 -7.65 8.63
CA ILE A 77 17.91 -8.03 7.49
C ILE A 77 19.32 -7.49 7.64
N LEU A 78 19.46 -6.24 8.10
CA LEU A 78 20.78 -5.61 8.24
C LEU A 78 21.77 -6.38 9.15
N PRO A 79 21.35 -6.97 10.30
CA PRO A 79 22.26 -7.74 11.15
C PRO A 79 22.83 -8.98 10.46
N LEU A 80 22.16 -9.48 9.41
CA LEU A 80 22.60 -10.62 8.62
C LEU A 80 23.66 -10.25 7.58
N LYS A 81 23.93 -8.96 7.34
CA LYS A 81 24.87 -8.47 6.33
C LYS A 81 25.92 -7.49 6.92
N PRO A 82 26.81 -7.97 7.81
CA PRO A 82 27.70 -7.09 8.59
C PRO A 82 28.72 -6.32 7.72
N GLY A 83 29.24 -6.92 6.65
CA GLY A 83 30.34 -6.33 5.86
C GLY A 83 30.00 -5.02 5.14
N SER A 84 28.73 -4.66 5.02
CA SER A 84 28.30 -3.38 4.43
C SER A 84 27.17 -2.74 5.24
N ALA A 85 26.99 -3.14 6.49
CA ALA A 85 25.82 -2.74 7.29
C ALA A 85 25.78 -1.22 7.49
N GLU A 86 26.92 -0.59 7.78
CA GLU A 86 26.99 0.85 8.06
C GLU A 86 26.63 1.71 6.83
N ASP A 87 27.16 1.37 5.65
CA ASP A 87 26.87 2.11 4.43
C ASP A 87 25.42 1.91 3.98
N VAL A 88 24.89 0.69 4.10
CA VAL A 88 23.49 0.40 3.82
C VAL A 88 22.58 1.15 4.79
N LEU A 89 22.91 1.19 6.08
CA LEU A 89 22.18 1.94 7.10
C LEU A 89 22.13 3.43 6.76
N ARG A 90 23.27 4.02 6.38
CA ARG A 90 23.36 5.44 6.00
C ARG A 90 22.42 5.78 4.85
N HIS A 91 22.38 4.95 3.81
CA HIS A 91 21.48 5.14 2.67
C HIS A 91 20.02 4.96 3.08
N LEU A 92 19.71 3.92 3.83
CA LEU A 92 18.35 3.65 4.31
C LEU A 92 17.79 4.80 5.15
N ILE A 93 18.59 5.36 6.06
CA ILE A 93 18.21 6.52 6.87
C ILE A 93 17.93 7.74 5.98
N TRP A 94 18.77 7.99 4.97
CA TRP A 94 18.54 9.11 4.04
C TRP A 94 17.22 8.95 3.28
N TRP A 95 16.94 7.76 2.75
CA TRP A 95 15.68 7.47 2.06
C TRP A 95 14.47 7.58 3.00
N LYS A 96 14.59 7.11 4.25
CA LYS A 96 13.57 7.26 5.28
C LYS A 96 13.28 8.73 5.59
N GLN A 97 14.30 9.57 5.69
CA GLN A 97 14.10 11.01 5.93
C GLN A 97 13.41 11.70 4.75
N ARG A 98 13.72 11.30 3.51
CA ARG A 98 13.21 12.00 2.31
C ARG A 98 11.79 11.59 1.93
N ILE A 99 11.55 10.29 1.82
CA ILE A 99 10.28 9.74 1.32
C ILE A 99 9.63 8.75 2.29
N GLY A 100 10.15 8.64 3.52
CA GLY A 100 9.65 7.72 4.54
C GLY A 100 8.20 7.95 4.94
N ASN A 101 7.69 9.17 4.85
CA ASN A 101 6.29 9.51 5.17
C ASN A 101 5.30 9.13 4.06
N LEU A 102 5.80 8.78 2.87
CA LEU A 102 4.93 8.38 1.77
C LEU A 102 4.45 6.95 1.97
N SER A 103 3.17 6.72 1.67
CA SER A 103 2.65 5.37 1.49
C SER A 103 3.31 4.74 0.27
N LEU A 104 3.62 3.44 0.34
CA LEU A 104 4.25 2.71 -0.77
C LEU A 104 3.45 2.81 -2.07
N SER A 105 2.12 2.89 -1.99
CA SER A 105 1.25 3.08 -3.15
C SER A 105 1.46 4.42 -3.88
N ARG A 106 2.02 5.41 -3.19
CA ARG A 106 2.35 6.74 -3.73
C ARG A 106 3.80 6.87 -4.17
N VAL A 107 4.66 5.88 -3.92
CA VAL A 107 6.05 5.90 -4.36
C VAL A 107 6.08 5.59 -5.85
N THR A 108 6.24 6.63 -6.67
CA THR A 108 6.35 6.51 -8.13
C THR A 108 7.80 6.57 -8.59
N SER A 109 8.06 6.10 -9.81
CA SER A 109 9.38 6.20 -10.44
C SER A 109 9.91 7.63 -10.52
N GLN A 110 9.02 8.62 -10.69
CA GLN A 110 9.36 10.03 -10.71
C GLN A 110 9.91 10.50 -9.36
N ILE A 111 9.25 10.16 -8.25
CA ILE A 111 9.69 10.53 -6.89
C ILE A 111 11.06 9.91 -6.58
N ILE A 112 11.29 8.68 -7.02
CA ILE A 112 12.59 8.01 -6.88
C ILE A 112 13.67 8.75 -7.67
N ALA A 113 13.38 9.12 -8.92
CA ALA A 113 14.32 9.84 -9.78
C ALA A 113 14.67 11.23 -9.24
N GLU A 114 13.68 11.96 -8.70
CA GLU A 114 13.87 13.26 -8.04
C GLU A 114 14.74 13.11 -6.78
N SER A 115 14.40 12.17 -5.91
CA SER A 115 15.20 11.87 -4.71
C SER A 115 16.64 11.51 -5.09
N ARG A 116 16.86 10.72 -6.13
CA ARG A 116 18.19 10.35 -6.60
C ARG A 116 19.01 11.56 -7.09
N ARG A 117 18.38 12.51 -7.78
CA ARG A 117 19.04 13.74 -8.22
C ARG A 117 19.48 14.58 -7.02
N GLU A 118 18.64 14.70 -6.00
CA GLU A 118 18.97 15.41 -4.76
C GLU A 118 20.07 14.73 -3.98
N LEU A 119 20.07 13.40 -3.93
CA LEU A 119 21.13 12.60 -3.34
C LEU A 119 22.48 12.93 -4.00
N ALA A 120 22.51 13.07 -5.33
CA ALA A 120 23.71 13.41 -6.09
C ALA A 120 24.18 14.86 -5.86
N GLN A 121 23.27 15.78 -5.55
CA GLN A 121 23.59 17.17 -5.23
C GLN A 121 23.98 17.37 -3.77
N THR A 122 23.79 16.36 -2.91
CA THR A 122 24.14 16.46 -1.49
C THR A 122 25.65 16.33 -1.30
N THR A 123 26.25 17.31 -0.61
CA THR A 123 27.67 17.30 -0.28
C THR A 123 27.97 16.30 0.84
N THR A 124 29.04 15.55 0.68
CA THR A 124 29.54 14.62 1.70
C THR A 124 30.24 15.40 2.82
N ALA A 125 30.48 14.77 3.98
CA ALA A 125 31.24 15.38 5.09
C ALA A 125 32.64 15.90 4.69
N LYS A 126 33.17 15.46 3.54
CA LYS A 126 34.43 15.89 2.95
C LYS A 126 34.32 17.11 2.02
N GLY A 127 33.16 17.76 1.93
CA GLY A 127 32.94 18.93 1.07
C GLY A 127 32.80 18.62 -0.42
N THR A 128 32.84 17.35 -0.82
CA THR A 128 32.69 16.91 -2.22
C THR A 128 31.29 16.38 -2.49
N LEU A 129 30.80 16.54 -3.72
CA LEU A 129 29.58 15.86 -4.19
C LEU A 129 29.72 14.34 -4.09
N ARG A 130 28.60 13.64 -3.90
CA ARG A 130 28.60 12.18 -3.88
C ARG A 130 28.96 11.62 -5.25
N SER A 131 29.75 10.55 -5.26
CA SER A 131 30.17 9.93 -6.52
C SER A 131 28.96 9.29 -7.24
N PRO A 132 29.01 9.19 -8.57
CA PRO A 132 27.98 8.50 -9.35
C PRO A 132 27.76 7.05 -8.92
N SER A 133 28.80 6.40 -8.37
CA SER A 133 28.75 5.02 -7.86
C SER A 133 27.94 4.89 -6.58
N THR A 134 27.72 5.99 -5.85
CA THR A 134 26.91 6.03 -4.62
C THR A 134 25.45 6.39 -4.92
N THR A 135 25.18 7.00 -6.07
CA THR A 135 23.86 7.55 -6.42
C THR A 135 23.12 6.75 -7.48
N ASN A 136 23.81 5.91 -8.26
CA ASN A 136 23.21 5.01 -9.26
C ASN A 136 22.84 3.66 -8.66
#